data_AF-A0A329SEP5-F1
#
_entry.id   AF-A0A329SEP5-F1
#
_cell.length_a   1.000
_cell.length_b   1.000
_cell.length_c   1.000
_cell.angle_alpha   90.00
_cell.angle_beta   90.00
_cell.angle_gamma   90.00
#
_symmetry.space_group_name_H-M   'P 1'
#
loop_
_entity.id
_entity.type
_entity.pdbx_description
1 polymer ?
#
loop_
_entity_poly.entity_id
_entity_poly.type
_entity_poly.pdbx_seq_one_letter_code
_entity_poly.pdbx_strand_id
1 'polypeptide(L)'
;MDDDDMDALVVVTDAFLQQGKELREVRREIFDILVEETWRTAMRCRHYWTVQYLHSPSGTAWMMLYRYGSKLKFLNATSLTRSASHQLLHRFAEFYTFAHPNYRGRPAKFRYHHQILGLVLSFYVG
;
A
#
# COMPACT_ATOMS: atom_id res chain seq x y z
N MET A 1 -29.26 -40.95 27.31
CA MET A 1 -28.43 -40.61 26.15
C MET A 1 -28.17 -41.92 25.49
N ASP A 2 -28.81 -42.13 24.36
CA ASP A 2 -28.65 -43.37 23.60
C ASP A 2 -27.26 -43.37 22.94
N ASP A 3 -26.73 -44.56 22.68
CA ASP A 3 -25.42 -44.76 22.02
C ASP A 3 -25.34 -44.00 20.68
N ASP A 4 -26.48 -43.92 19.99
CA ASP A 4 -26.70 -43.19 18.73
C ASP A 4 -26.52 -41.67 18.87
N ASP A 5 -26.93 -41.08 20.02
CA ASP A 5 -26.75 -39.64 20.29
C ASP A 5 -25.27 -39.30 20.57
N MET A 6 -24.53 -40.21 21.19
CA MET A 6 -23.09 -40.04 21.42
C MET A 6 -22.29 -40.18 20.13
N ASP A 7 -22.66 -41.13 19.26
CA ASP A 7 -22.02 -41.29 17.95
C ASP A 7 -22.27 -40.06 17.05
N ALA A 8 -23.51 -39.55 17.04
CA ALA A 8 -23.85 -38.31 16.34
C ALA A 8 -23.05 -37.10 16.85
N LEU A 9 -22.84 -36.98 18.16
CA LEU A 9 -22.04 -35.90 18.76
C LEU A 9 -20.56 -35.97 18.35
N VAL A 10 -20.00 -37.18 18.26
CA VAL A 10 -18.62 -37.41 17.80
C VAL A 10 -18.45 -37.01 16.33
N VAL A 11 -19.37 -37.40 15.46
CA VAL A 11 -19.33 -37.03 14.03
C VAL A 11 -19.41 -35.52 13.84
N VAL A 12 -20.28 -34.84 14.59
CA VAL A 12 -20.43 -33.38 14.52
C VAL A 12 -19.17 -32.67 15.01
N THR A 13 -18.60 -33.11 16.14
CA THR A 13 -17.37 -32.50 16.67
C THR A 13 -16.17 -32.71 15.74
N ASP A 14 -16.04 -33.87 15.12
CA ASP A 14 -14.98 -34.13 14.13
C ASP A 14 -15.15 -33.25 12.88
N ALA A 15 -16.37 -33.11 12.38
CA ALA A 15 -16.67 -32.21 11.26
C ALA A 15 -16.31 -30.74 11.56
N PHE A 16 -16.61 -30.24 12.76
CA PHE A 16 -16.21 -28.90 13.18
C PHE A 16 -14.68 -28.74 13.29
N LEU A 17 -13.98 -29.75 13.81
CA LEU A 17 -12.53 -29.74 13.89
C LEU A 17 -11.88 -29.73 12.51
N GLN A 18 -12.44 -30.51 11.57
CA GLN A 18 -11.99 -30.59 10.19
C GLN A 18 -12.22 -29.28 9.44
N GLN A 19 -13.41 -28.69 9.54
CA GLN A 19 -13.70 -27.36 9.00
C GLN A 19 -12.75 -26.30 9.57
N GLY A 20 -12.44 -26.37 10.87
CA GLY A 20 -11.48 -25.48 11.51
C GLY A 20 -10.05 -25.64 10.98
N LYS A 21 -9.64 -26.85 10.56
CA LYS A 21 -8.35 -27.10 9.92
C LYS A 21 -8.31 -26.47 8.54
N GLU A 22 -9.30 -26.75 7.71
CA GLU A 22 -9.40 -26.21 6.35
C GLU A 22 -9.41 -24.67 6.33
N LEU A 23 -10.17 -24.04 7.23
CA LEU A 23 -10.17 -22.58 7.39
C LEU A 23 -8.80 -22.02 7.81
N ARG A 24 -8.04 -22.74 8.62
CA ARG A 24 -6.67 -22.32 9.00
C ARG A 24 -5.70 -22.45 7.84
N GLU A 25 -5.85 -23.48 7.00
CA GLU A 25 -5.04 -23.68 5.79
C GLU A 25 -5.30 -22.58 4.77
N VAL A 26 -6.56 -22.33 4.42
CA VAL A 26 -6.94 -21.24 3.51
C VAL A 26 -6.46 -19.88 4.03
N ARG A 27 -6.57 -19.62 5.34
CA ARG A 27 -6.08 -18.37 5.93
C ARG A 27 -4.56 -18.24 5.83
N ARG A 28 -3.82 -19.34 5.96
CA ARG A 28 -2.37 -19.35 5.80
C ARG A 28 -1.99 -19.05 4.36
N GLU A 29 -2.64 -19.69 3.40
CA GLU A 29 -2.39 -19.43 1.97
C GLU A 29 -2.67 -17.97 1.58
N ILE A 30 -3.80 -17.41 2.04
CA ILE A 30 -4.12 -15.99 1.82
C ILE A 30 -3.05 -15.10 2.47
N PHE A 31 -2.61 -15.43 3.68
CA PHE A 31 -1.56 -14.67 4.36
C PHE A 31 -0.25 -14.72 3.58
N ASP A 32 0.16 -15.88 3.07
CA ASP A 32 1.37 -16.03 2.27
C ASP A 32 1.32 -15.21 0.97
N ILE A 33 0.17 -15.20 0.28
CA ILE A 33 -0.06 -14.37 -0.91
C ILE A 33 0.05 -12.88 -0.57
N LEU A 34 -0.55 -12.44 0.54
CA LEU A 34 -0.46 -11.04 0.98
C LEU A 34 0.97 -10.64 1.35
N VAL A 35 1.72 -11.53 2.01
CA VAL A 35 3.13 -11.32 2.33
C VAL A 35 3.96 -11.22 1.05
N GLU A 36 3.71 -12.09 0.08
CA GLU A 36 4.44 -12.04 -1.19
C GLU A 36 4.15 -10.75 -1.97
N GLU A 37 2.90 -10.31 -2.04
CA GLU A 37 2.55 -9.07 -2.76
C GLU A 37 3.10 -7.82 -2.07
N THR A 38 3.06 -7.77 -0.74
CA THR A 38 3.69 -6.68 0.02
C THR A 38 5.20 -6.67 -0.15
N TRP A 39 5.84 -7.84 -0.21
CA TRP A 39 7.27 -7.97 -0.49
C TRP A 39 7.61 -7.55 -1.93
N ARG A 40 6.86 -7.99 -2.94
CA ARG A 40 7.06 -7.57 -4.33
C ARG A 40 6.91 -6.07 -4.47
N THR A 41 5.92 -5.46 -3.81
CA THR A 41 5.72 -4.02 -3.85
C THR A 41 6.86 -3.28 -3.13
N ALA A 42 7.28 -3.75 -1.95
CA ALA A 42 8.44 -3.22 -1.26
C ALA A 42 9.72 -3.33 -2.10
N MET A 43 9.91 -4.44 -2.82
CA MET A 43 11.03 -4.63 -3.74
C MET A 43 10.96 -3.70 -4.93
N ARG A 44 9.81 -3.56 -5.60
CA ARG A 44 9.62 -2.56 -6.67
C ARG A 44 9.98 -1.17 -6.14
N CYS A 45 9.43 -0.75 -4.99
CA CYS A 45 9.71 0.56 -4.39
C CYS A 45 11.19 0.75 -4.02
N ARG A 46 11.87 -0.26 -3.48
CA ARG A 46 13.31 -0.18 -3.14
C ARG A 46 14.21 -0.17 -4.37
N HIS A 47 13.88 -0.96 -5.40
CA HIS A 47 14.64 -0.99 -6.66
C HIS A 47 14.38 0.27 -7.50
N TYR A 48 13.23 0.93 -7.34
CA TYR A 48 13.06 2.29 -7.84
C TYR A 48 13.98 3.30 -7.15
N TRP A 49 14.58 3.02 -5.99
CA TRP A 49 15.46 3.97 -5.26
C TRP A 49 16.96 3.82 -5.52
N THR A 50 17.41 2.71 -6.11
CA THR A 50 18.85 2.42 -6.32
C THR A 50 19.35 2.69 -7.73
N VAL A 51 18.47 3.08 -8.65
CA VAL A 51 18.81 3.21 -10.07
C VAL A 51 19.24 4.64 -10.40
N GLN A 52 20.43 4.80 -10.99
CA GLN A 52 20.97 6.08 -11.49
C GLN A 52 20.09 6.74 -12.59
N TYR A 53 19.06 6.04 -13.07
CA TYR A 53 18.01 6.52 -14.00
C TYR A 53 16.74 7.02 -13.31
N LEU A 54 16.71 7.14 -11.98
CA LEU A 54 15.65 7.92 -11.33
C LEU A 54 15.73 9.35 -11.85
N HIS A 55 14.78 9.73 -12.72
CA HIS A 55 14.52 11.13 -12.99
C HIS A 55 14.38 11.84 -11.65
N SER A 56 14.94 13.05 -11.56
CA SER A 56 14.83 13.89 -10.37
C SER A 56 13.41 13.79 -9.81
N PRO A 57 13.20 13.66 -8.48
CA PRO A 57 11.86 13.60 -7.90
C PRO A 57 10.98 14.78 -8.35
N SER A 58 11.62 15.89 -8.75
CA SER A 58 11.07 17.10 -9.36
C SER A 58 10.40 16.90 -10.74
N GLY A 59 10.72 15.83 -11.46
CA GLY A 59 10.31 15.55 -12.84
C GLY A 59 9.53 14.26 -13.02
N THR A 60 8.98 13.69 -11.94
CA THR A 60 8.14 12.49 -12.03
C THR A 60 6.80 12.80 -12.71
N ALA A 61 6.16 11.78 -13.30
CA ALA A 61 4.83 11.91 -13.90
C ALA A 61 3.81 12.50 -12.91
N TRP A 62 3.88 12.10 -11.64
CA TRP A 62 3.08 12.68 -10.57
C TRP A 62 3.33 14.18 -10.38
N MET A 63 4.59 14.62 -10.40
CA MET A 63 4.90 16.05 -10.26
C MET A 63 4.47 16.86 -11.46
N MET A 64 4.60 16.32 -12.67
CA MET A 64 4.10 16.96 -13.88
C MET A 64 2.58 17.07 -13.85
N LEU A 65 1.89 16.01 -13.42
CA LEU A 65 0.45 16.01 -13.21
C LEU A 65 0.04 17.02 -12.13
N TYR A 66 0.73 17.05 -11.00
CA TYR A 66 0.43 17.96 -9.89
C TYR A 66 0.72 19.43 -10.21
N ARG A 67 1.80 19.75 -10.94
CA ARG A 67 2.12 21.16 -11.25
C ARG A 67 1.45 21.68 -12.52
N TYR A 68 1.38 20.86 -13.56
CA TYR A 68 1.00 21.29 -14.90
C TYR A 68 -0.23 20.55 -15.46
N GLY A 69 -0.69 19.49 -14.79
CA GLY A 69 -1.86 18.73 -15.23
C GLY A 69 -3.13 19.59 -15.24
N SER A 70 -3.94 19.44 -16.29
CA SER A 70 -5.27 20.08 -16.33
C SER A 70 -6.17 19.51 -15.23
N LYS A 71 -7.19 20.27 -14.82
CA LYS A 71 -8.15 19.84 -13.79
C LYS A 71 -8.76 18.47 -14.12
N LEU A 72 -9.14 18.25 -15.39
CA LEU A 72 -9.73 16.99 -15.85
C LEU A 72 -8.73 15.83 -15.82
N LYS A 73 -7.49 16.04 -16.31
CA LYS A 73 -6.45 14.99 -16.27
C LYS A 73 -6.09 14.63 -14.83
N PHE A 74 -6.00 15.63 -13.95
CA PHE A 74 -5.74 15.41 -12.53
C PHE A 74 -6.88 14.63 -11.87
N LEU A 75 -8.13 15.01 -12.12
CA LEU A 75 -9.29 14.29 -11.60
C LEU A 75 -9.34 12.85 -12.10
N ASN A 76 -9.14 12.61 -13.39
CA ASN A 76 -9.19 11.27 -13.96
C ASN A 76 -8.07 10.36 -13.43
N ALA A 77 -6.87 10.92 -13.19
CA ALA A 77 -5.73 10.15 -12.72
C ALA A 77 -5.72 9.92 -11.21
N THR A 78 -6.39 10.76 -10.43
CA THR A 78 -6.35 10.71 -8.95
C THR A 78 -7.69 10.45 -8.29
N SER A 79 -8.78 10.50 -9.07
CA SER A 79 -10.17 10.55 -8.59
C SER A 79 -10.45 11.70 -7.61
N LEU A 80 -9.54 12.68 -7.51
CA LEU A 80 -9.63 13.82 -6.61
C LEU A 80 -9.61 15.13 -7.37
N THR A 81 -10.41 16.10 -6.91
CA THR A 81 -10.29 17.47 -7.38
C THR A 81 -9.00 18.11 -6.83
N ARG A 82 -8.53 19.18 -7.49
CA ARG A 82 -7.37 19.94 -7.03
C ARG A 82 -7.50 20.44 -5.59
N SER A 83 -8.70 20.92 -5.22
CA SER A 83 -8.99 21.41 -3.88
C SER A 83 -8.97 20.28 -2.85
N ALA A 84 -9.63 19.15 -3.14
CA ALA A 84 -9.62 17.99 -2.26
C ALA A 84 -8.19 17.44 -2.05
N SER A 85 -7.39 17.37 -3.13
CA SER A 85 -5.98 16.98 -3.04
C SER A 85 -5.16 17.93 -2.18
N HIS A 86 -5.40 19.24 -2.26
CA HIS A 86 -4.69 20.21 -1.41
C HIS A 86 -5.08 20.09 0.07
N GLN A 87 -6.36 19.86 0.36
CA GLN A 87 -6.84 19.62 1.73
C GLN A 87 -6.24 18.34 2.32
N LEU A 88 -6.21 17.27 1.52
CA LEU A 88 -5.56 16.03 1.91
C LEU A 88 -4.07 16.25 2.17
N LEU A 89 -3.40 17.00 1.30
CA LEU A 89 -1.98 17.32 1.46
C LEU A 89 -1.69 18.12 2.73
N HIS A 90 -2.56 19.09 3.06
CA HIS A 90 -2.44 19.85 4.29
C HIS A 90 -2.51 18.94 5.52
N ARG A 91 -3.53 18.07 5.59
CA ARG A 91 -3.64 17.08 6.68
C ARG A 91 -2.46 16.13 6.70
N PHE A 92 -2.02 15.66 5.54
CA PHE A 92 -0.87 14.76 5.43
C PHE A 92 0.42 15.40 5.96
N ALA A 93 0.61 16.69 5.74
CA ALA A 93 1.79 17.41 6.23
C ALA A 93 1.89 17.45 7.76
N GLU A 94 0.78 17.36 8.47
CA GLU A 94 0.75 17.28 9.94
C GLU A 94 1.35 15.94 10.44
N PHE A 95 1.18 14.86 9.69
CA PHE A 95 1.65 13.52 10.06
C PHE A 95 3.06 13.20 9.55
N TYR A 96 3.57 13.96 8.57
CA TYR A 96 4.85 13.67 7.94
C TYR A 96 5.81 14.85 8.07
N THR A 97 6.79 14.74 8.96
CA THR A 97 7.84 15.76 9.13
C THR A 97 9.11 15.37 8.37
N PHE A 98 9.74 16.34 7.70
CA PHE A 98 11.01 16.10 7.05
C PHE A 98 12.14 16.08 8.09
N ALA A 99 12.85 14.96 8.17
CA ALA A 99 14.14 14.94 8.85
C ALA A 99 15.14 15.84 8.08
N HIS A 100 15.84 16.71 8.81
CA HIS A 100 16.86 17.59 8.24
C HIS A 100 17.86 16.77 7.39
N PRO A 101 18.25 17.27 6.20
CA PRO A 101 19.13 16.53 5.32
C PRO A 101 20.53 16.42 5.93
N ASN A 102 20.92 15.22 6.35
CA ASN A 102 22.34 14.92 6.54
C ASN A 102 22.99 14.79 5.16
N TYR A 103 23.79 15.79 4.80
CA TYR A 103 24.33 16.06 3.45
C TYR A 103 25.41 15.07 2.94
N ARG A 104 25.62 13.90 3.57
CA ARG A 104 26.65 12.95 3.13
C ARG A 104 26.04 11.78 2.37
N GLY A 105 26.31 11.73 1.06
CA GLY A 105 26.22 10.54 0.20
C GLY A 105 24.82 10.02 -0.17
N ARG A 106 23.74 10.54 0.40
CA ARG A 106 22.38 10.08 0.10
C ARG A 106 21.76 10.90 -1.05
N PRO A 107 21.13 10.26 -2.06
CA PRO A 107 20.42 10.97 -3.13
C PRO A 107 19.42 11.99 -2.57
N ALA A 108 19.17 13.06 -3.33
CA ALA A 108 18.25 14.12 -2.92
C ALA A 108 16.88 13.52 -2.55
N LYS A 109 16.57 13.53 -1.25
CA LYS A 109 15.27 13.06 -0.72
C LYS A 109 14.14 13.89 -1.33
N PHE A 110 12.93 13.33 -1.32
CA PHE A 110 11.70 14.09 -1.55
C PHE A 110 11.73 15.39 -0.73
N ARG A 111 11.53 16.52 -1.40
CA ARG A 111 11.60 17.87 -0.83
C ARG A 111 10.25 18.43 -0.47
N TYR A 112 9.17 17.84 -1.00
CA TYR A 112 7.82 18.35 -0.83
C TYR A 112 6.85 17.22 -0.47
N HIS A 113 5.92 17.51 0.45
CA HIS A 113 4.92 16.54 0.92
C HIS A 113 4.10 15.93 -0.23
N HIS A 114 3.83 16.71 -1.28
CA HIS A 114 3.04 16.22 -2.42
C HIS A 114 3.75 15.12 -3.20
N GLN A 115 5.10 15.06 -3.15
CA GLN A 115 5.86 13.99 -3.79
C GLN A 115 5.67 12.67 -3.03
N ILE A 116 5.62 12.75 -1.71
CA ILE A 116 5.43 11.59 -0.82
C ILE A 116 3.98 11.12 -0.90
N LEU A 117 3.03 12.06 -0.84
CA LEU A 117 1.62 11.75 -1.05
C LEU A 117 1.39 11.10 -2.41
N GLY A 118 2.08 11.56 -3.46
CA GLY A 118 2.03 10.92 -4.78
C GLY A 118 2.51 9.48 -4.77
N LEU A 119 3.62 9.19 -4.09
CA LEU A 119 4.13 7.83 -3.94
C LEU A 119 3.14 6.93 -3.19
N VAL A 120 2.54 7.44 -2.11
CA VAL A 120 1.54 6.73 -1.33
C VAL A 120 0.30 6.45 -2.19
N LEU A 121 -0.19 7.44 -2.92
CA LEU A 121 -1.35 7.25 -3.80
C LEU A 121 -1.04 6.25 -4.93
N SER A 122 0.13 6.31 -5.55
CA SER A 122 0.56 5.30 -6.52
C SER A 122 0.61 3.89 -5.92
N PHE A 123 1.04 3.73 -4.67
CA PHE A 123 1.04 2.43 -4.00
C PHE A 123 -0.38 1.87 -3.80
N TYR A 124 -1.35 2.73 -3.45
CA TYR A 124 -2.73 2.30 -3.18
C TYR A 124 -3.60 2.19 -4.43
N VAL A 125 -3.29 2.93 -5.49
CA VAL A 125 -4.10 2.97 -6.71
C VAL A 125 -3.61 1.97 -7.76
N GLY A 126 -2.35 1.53 -7.70
CA GLY A 126 -1.73 0.62 -8.67
C GLY A 126 -1.19 1.34 -9.90
#